data_AF-A0A1A7WSL9-F1
#
_entry.id   AF-A0A1A7WSL9-F1
#
_cell.length_a   1.000
_cell.length_b   1.000
_cell.length_c   1.000
_cell.angle_alpha   90.00
_cell.angle_beta   90.00
_cell.angle_gamma   90.00
#
_symmetry.space_group_name_H-M   'P 1'
#
loop_
_entity.id
_entity.type
_entity.pdbx_description
1 polymer ?
#
loop_
_entity_poly.entity_id
_entity_poly.type
_entity_poly.pdbx_seq_one_letter_code
_entity_poly.pdbx_strand_id
1 'polypeptide(L)'
;MELENIVANTVLLKAREGGGGNRKGKSKKWKQMLQFPHISLCEELRQTTEKDYSSLCERQPIGRLLFRQFCDTQPELRRCVKFLDAVAEYEVTPDERRKDCGHELINKYFNPKSEEDYVSEVEEAMMARCAERLQLEACKELFKDCTKLIHDYLSVAPFADYLDSMYYNRFLQWKWLERQPVTKNTFRQYRVLGKGGFGEVCACQVRATGKMYACKKLEKKRIKKRKGESMALNEKQILEKVNSRFVVSLAYAYETKDALCLVLTLMNGGDLKFHIYHMGEAGFDETRAVFYAAEICCGLEDLHRERIVYRDLKP
;
A
#
# COMPACT_ATOMS: atom_id res chain seq x y z
N MET A 1 11.27 15.56 34.18
CA MET A 1 10.43 15.97 33.03
C MET A 1 11.25 16.43 31.83
N GLU A 2 12.17 17.41 31.94
CA GLU A 2 13.00 17.85 30.80
C GLU A 2 13.97 16.77 30.28
N LEU A 3 14.74 16.13 31.17
CA LEU A 3 15.69 15.08 30.77
C LEU A 3 15.00 13.88 30.11
N GLU A 4 13.87 13.44 30.64
CA GLU A 4 13.08 12.33 30.09
C GLU A 4 12.56 12.65 28.69
N ASN A 5 12.09 13.88 28.47
CA ASN A 5 11.65 14.35 27.16
C ASN A 5 12.81 14.40 26.16
N ILE A 6 13.97 14.92 26.55
CA ILE A 6 15.17 14.97 25.71
C ILE A 6 15.58 13.55 25.32
N VAL A 7 15.71 12.65 26.29
CA VAL A 7 16.07 11.24 26.05
C VAL A 7 15.09 10.58 25.09
N ALA A 8 13.78 10.74 25.33
CA ALA A 8 12.75 10.15 24.49
C ALA A 8 12.76 10.70 23.05
N ASN A 9 13.10 11.98 22.87
CA ASN A 9 13.24 12.62 21.57
C ASN A 9 14.47 12.11 20.82
N THR A 10 15.62 12.06 21.48
CA THR A 10 16.86 11.55 20.88
C THR A 10 16.72 10.09 20.46
N VAL A 11 16.05 9.27 21.28
CA VAL A 11 15.77 7.87 20.96
C VAL A 11 14.86 7.75 19.73
N LEU A 12 13.83 8.60 19.61
CA LEU A 12 12.95 8.60 18.44
C LEU A 12 13.68 9.05 17.17
N LEU A 13 14.48 10.13 17.24
CA LEU A 13 15.25 10.62 16.09
C LEU A 13 16.20 9.55 15.55
N LYS A 14 16.95 8.89 16.44
CA LYS A 14 17.82 7.77 16.07
C LYS A 14 17.05 6.62 15.44
N ALA A 15 15.85 6.31 15.90
CA ALA A 15 15.02 5.27 15.29
C ALA A 15 14.52 5.65 13.88
N ARG A 16 14.25 6.95 13.64
CA ARG A 16 13.83 7.47 12.33
C ARG A 16 14.95 7.44 11.29
N GLU A 17 16.18 7.69 11.70
CA GLU A 17 17.38 7.62 10.82
C GLU A 17 17.76 6.18 10.42
N GLY A 18 16.96 5.18 10.81
CA GLY A 18 17.22 3.76 10.53
C GLY A 18 17.77 2.97 11.73
N GLY A 19 17.87 3.59 12.90
CA GLY A 19 18.38 2.93 14.11
C GLY A 19 19.89 2.69 14.09
N GLY A 20 20.41 2.04 15.14
CA GLY A 20 21.85 1.76 15.26
C GLY A 20 22.32 0.63 14.34
N GLY A 21 23.02 0.97 13.25
CA GLY A 21 23.83 0.07 12.43
C GLY A 21 23.11 -0.67 11.29
N ASN A 22 23.80 -1.64 10.68
CA ASN A 22 23.43 -2.32 9.42
C ASN A 22 22.06 -3.03 9.39
N ARG A 23 21.36 -3.13 10.53
CA ARG A 23 20.08 -3.83 10.66
C ARG A 23 18.86 -2.97 10.37
N LYS A 24 19.03 -1.67 10.12
CA LYS A 24 17.93 -0.73 9.81
C LYS A 24 16.74 -0.85 10.80
N GLY A 25 17.04 -0.91 12.10
CA GLY A 25 16.05 -1.04 13.18
C GLY A 25 15.54 -2.47 13.50
N LYS A 26 15.87 -3.48 12.69
CA LYS A 26 15.43 -4.87 12.91
C LYS A 26 16.02 -5.50 14.18
N SER A 27 15.23 -6.34 14.84
CA SER A 27 15.68 -7.21 15.94
C SER A 27 16.83 -8.12 15.50
N LYS A 28 17.78 -8.44 16.39
CA LYS A 28 18.85 -9.42 16.08
C LYS A 28 18.30 -10.80 15.69
N LYS A 29 17.11 -11.14 16.20
CA LYS A 29 16.42 -12.41 15.97
C LYS A 29 15.32 -12.34 14.88
N TRP A 30 15.33 -11.31 14.02
CA TRP A 30 14.22 -11.10 13.07
C TRP A 30 13.99 -12.29 12.12
N LYS A 31 15.05 -13.00 11.71
CA LYS A 31 14.93 -14.20 10.87
C LYS A 31 14.16 -15.34 11.56
N GLN A 32 14.31 -15.48 12.88
CA GLN A 32 13.54 -16.44 13.68
C GLN A 32 12.08 -15.98 13.83
N MET A 33 11.87 -14.68 13.97
CA MET A 33 10.52 -14.09 14.09
C MET A 33 9.69 -14.21 12.80
N LEU A 34 10.34 -14.27 11.64
CA LEU A 34 9.71 -14.36 10.31
C LEU A 34 10.13 -15.65 9.58
N GLN A 35 10.39 -16.72 10.34
CA GLN A 35 10.72 -18.01 9.75
C GLN A 35 9.47 -18.57 9.07
N PHE A 36 9.60 -18.98 7.81
CA PHE A 36 8.48 -19.58 7.11
C PHE A 36 8.06 -20.91 7.75
N PRO A 37 6.76 -21.19 7.80
CA PRO A 37 6.26 -22.48 8.22
C PRO A 37 6.59 -23.55 7.16
N HIS A 38 6.57 -24.82 7.56
CA HIS A 38 6.53 -25.92 6.61
C HIS A 38 5.25 -25.84 5.76
N ILE A 39 5.31 -26.28 4.49
CA ILE A 39 4.20 -26.11 3.55
C ILE A 39 2.90 -26.79 4.01
N SER A 40 3.00 -27.89 4.76
CA SER A 40 1.85 -28.60 5.33
C SER A 40 1.03 -27.75 6.32
N LEU A 41 1.65 -26.78 6.99
CA LEU A 41 0.94 -25.86 7.89
C LEU A 41 0.14 -24.78 7.14
N CYS A 42 0.28 -24.72 5.82
CA CYS A 42 -0.43 -23.77 4.96
C CYS A 42 -1.65 -24.40 4.27
N GLU A 43 -1.95 -25.68 4.51
CA GLU A 43 -3.00 -26.39 3.78
C GLU A 43 -4.41 -25.86 4.10
N GLU A 44 -4.66 -25.51 5.36
CA GLU A 44 -5.91 -24.82 5.75
C GLU A 44 -6.05 -23.47 5.02
N LEU A 45 -4.95 -22.72 4.89
CA LEU A 45 -4.96 -21.45 4.15
C LEU A 45 -5.20 -21.68 2.65
N ARG A 46 -4.68 -22.76 2.06
CA ARG A 46 -4.94 -23.12 0.66
C ARG A 46 -6.44 -23.31 0.39
N GLN A 47 -7.14 -23.95 1.34
CA GLN A 47 -8.56 -24.27 1.20
C GLN A 47 -9.46 -23.05 1.47
N THR A 48 -9.08 -22.21 2.43
CA THR A 48 -9.90 -21.07 2.89
C THR A 48 -9.62 -19.76 2.15
N THR A 49 -8.49 -19.64 1.45
CA THR A 49 -8.17 -18.44 0.67
C THR A 49 -8.97 -18.41 -0.62
N GLU A 50 -9.73 -17.35 -0.82
CA GLU A 50 -10.46 -17.09 -2.06
C GLU A 50 -9.49 -16.99 -3.25
N LYS A 51 -9.78 -17.73 -4.32
CA LYS A 51 -8.98 -17.80 -5.54
C LYS A 51 -9.41 -16.73 -6.54
N ASP A 52 -9.35 -15.47 -6.13
CA ASP A 52 -9.67 -14.31 -6.97
C ASP A 52 -8.39 -13.68 -7.53
N TYR A 53 -8.31 -13.56 -8.86
CA TYR A 53 -7.14 -13.03 -9.56
C TYR A 53 -6.83 -11.59 -9.16
N SER A 54 -7.84 -10.72 -9.12
CA SER A 54 -7.62 -9.30 -8.78
C SER A 54 -7.09 -9.14 -7.35
N SER A 55 -7.65 -9.91 -6.40
CA SER A 55 -7.22 -9.93 -5.01
C SER A 55 -5.79 -10.47 -4.85
N LEU A 56 -5.48 -11.62 -5.44
CA LEU A 56 -4.21 -12.31 -5.22
C LEU A 56 -3.06 -11.70 -6.04
N CYS A 57 -3.30 -11.35 -7.31
CA CYS A 57 -2.26 -10.99 -8.26
C CYS A 57 -2.17 -9.48 -8.55
N GLU A 58 -3.15 -8.67 -8.13
CA GLU A 58 -3.11 -7.20 -8.34
C GLU A 58 -3.07 -6.43 -7.02
N ARG A 59 -4.06 -6.66 -6.14
CA ARG A 59 -4.26 -5.86 -4.92
C ARG A 59 -3.24 -6.19 -3.83
N GLN A 60 -2.89 -7.47 -3.66
CA GLN A 60 -1.94 -7.92 -2.66
C GLN A 60 -0.49 -7.79 -3.17
N PRO A 61 0.35 -6.90 -2.60
CA PRO A 61 1.67 -6.61 -3.19
C PRO A 61 2.61 -7.83 -3.27
N ILE A 62 2.59 -8.69 -2.26
CA ILE A 62 3.41 -9.92 -2.26
C ILE A 62 2.88 -10.94 -3.28
N GLY A 63 1.56 -11.06 -3.40
CA GLY A 63 0.94 -11.95 -4.39
C GLY A 63 1.20 -11.47 -5.82
N ARG A 64 1.04 -10.17 -6.11
CA ARG A 64 1.45 -9.54 -7.37
C ARG A 64 2.92 -9.80 -7.70
N LEU A 65 3.82 -9.65 -6.73
CA LEU A 65 5.24 -9.89 -6.93
C LEU A 65 5.53 -11.37 -7.27
N LEU A 66 4.93 -12.30 -6.55
CA LEU A 66 5.12 -13.74 -6.77
C LEU A 66 4.50 -14.21 -8.08
N PHE A 67 3.33 -13.67 -8.46
CA PHE A 67 2.72 -13.92 -9.76
C PHE A 67 3.62 -13.43 -10.90
N ARG A 68 4.23 -12.24 -10.76
CA ARG A 68 5.20 -11.76 -11.75
C ARG A 68 6.46 -12.61 -11.84
N GLN A 69 6.99 -13.07 -10.71
CA GLN A 69 8.12 -14.01 -10.70
C GLN A 69 7.77 -15.34 -11.36
N PHE A 70 6.51 -15.79 -11.26
CA PHE A 70 6.00 -16.93 -12.01
C PHE A 70 5.92 -16.61 -13.51
N CYS A 71 5.32 -15.49 -13.91
CA CYS A 71 5.23 -15.07 -15.31
C CYS A 71 6.61 -14.90 -15.97
N ASP A 72 7.63 -14.47 -15.23
CA ASP A 72 9.01 -14.34 -15.74
C ASP A 72 9.62 -15.67 -16.20
N THR A 73 9.08 -16.81 -15.76
CA THR A 73 9.54 -18.15 -16.18
C THR A 73 9.03 -18.56 -17.56
N GLN A 74 7.98 -17.90 -18.06
CA GLN A 74 7.32 -18.20 -19.33
C GLN A 74 7.44 -17.00 -20.27
N PRO A 75 8.13 -17.11 -21.42
CA PRO A 75 8.33 -15.98 -22.33
C PRO A 75 7.04 -15.23 -22.69
N GLU A 76 5.95 -15.96 -22.90
CA GLU A 76 4.62 -15.48 -23.26
C GLU A 76 3.94 -14.66 -22.16
N LEU A 77 4.08 -15.06 -20.90
CA LEU A 77 3.52 -14.31 -19.77
C LEU A 77 4.39 -13.10 -19.44
N ARG A 78 5.72 -13.26 -19.57
CA ARG A 78 6.69 -12.20 -19.33
C ARG A 78 6.48 -11.00 -20.24
N ARG A 79 6.21 -11.21 -21.54
CA ARG A 79 5.88 -10.09 -22.46
C ARG A 79 4.58 -9.37 -22.08
N CYS A 80 3.56 -10.10 -21.62
CA CYS A 80 2.32 -9.50 -21.12
C CYS A 80 2.59 -8.59 -19.92
N VAL A 81 3.38 -9.07 -18.95
CA VAL A 81 3.75 -8.29 -17.75
C VAL A 81 4.57 -7.05 -18.14
N LYS A 82 5.53 -7.17 -19.05
CA LYS A 82 6.32 -6.04 -19.56
C LYS A 82 5.47 -5.00 -20.28
N PHE A 83 4.49 -5.44 -21.07
CA PHE A 83 3.52 -4.55 -21.70
C PHE A 83 2.73 -3.76 -20.66
N LEU A 84 2.19 -4.43 -19.63
CA LEU A 84 1.48 -3.75 -18.54
C LEU A 84 2.36 -2.73 -17.81
N ASP A 85 3.65 -3.03 -17.61
CA ASP A 85 4.60 -2.07 -17.01
C ASP A 85 4.84 -0.86 -17.92
N ALA A 86 4.99 -1.07 -19.23
CA ALA A 86 5.16 0.02 -20.18
C ALA A 86 3.92 0.91 -20.26
N VAL A 87 2.71 0.34 -20.19
CA VAL A 87 1.46 1.12 -20.12
C VAL A 87 1.38 1.92 -18.82
N ALA A 88 1.75 1.34 -17.69
CA ALA A 88 1.78 2.06 -16.41
C ALA A 88 2.79 3.22 -16.42
N GLU A 89 3.92 3.09 -17.11
CA GLU A 89 4.88 4.18 -17.32
C GLU A 89 4.33 5.26 -18.27
N TYR A 90 3.66 4.86 -19.35
CA TYR A 90 2.98 5.77 -20.28
C TYR A 90 1.94 6.67 -19.57
N GLU A 91 1.13 6.11 -18.67
CA GLU A 91 0.07 6.85 -17.95
C GLU A 91 0.62 7.98 -17.07
N VAL A 92 1.84 7.83 -16.55
CA VAL A 92 2.52 8.84 -15.71
C VAL A 92 3.54 9.67 -16.47
N THR A 93 3.74 9.41 -17.77
CA THR A 93 4.64 10.18 -18.62
C THR A 93 4.10 11.61 -18.80
N PRO A 94 4.96 12.65 -18.69
CA PRO A 94 4.56 14.04 -18.93
C PRO A 94 3.92 14.24 -20.30
N ASP A 95 2.98 15.19 -20.41
CA ASP A 95 2.20 15.44 -21.62
C ASP A 95 3.10 15.67 -22.85
N GLU A 96 4.22 16.38 -22.70
CA GLU A 96 5.15 16.70 -23.80
C GLU A 96 5.83 15.45 -24.40
N ARG A 97 6.01 14.39 -23.61
CA ARG A 97 6.72 13.16 -24.03
C ARG A 97 5.79 11.97 -24.22
N ARG A 98 4.51 12.10 -23.88
CA ARG A 98 3.57 10.98 -23.89
C ARG A 98 3.35 10.44 -25.30
N LYS A 99 3.32 11.30 -26.32
CA LYS A 99 3.14 10.87 -27.71
C LYS A 99 4.27 9.95 -28.17
N ASP A 100 5.53 10.36 -27.95
CA ASP A 100 6.72 9.58 -28.30
C ASP A 100 6.77 8.25 -27.53
N CYS A 101 6.49 8.29 -26.22
CA CYS A 101 6.39 7.08 -25.39
C CYS A 101 5.33 6.11 -25.93
N GLY A 102 4.17 6.62 -26.38
CA GLY A 102 3.13 5.82 -27.00
C GLY A 102 3.58 5.17 -28.31
N HIS A 103 4.36 5.88 -29.14
CA HIS A 103 4.89 5.32 -30.39
C HIS A 103 5.90 4.21 -30.12
N GLU A 104 6.80 4.40 -29.15
CA GLU A 104 7.75 3.35 -28.73
C GLU A 104 7.02 2.10 -28.23
N LEU A 105 5.98 2.27 -27.41
CA LEU A 105 5.17 1.18 -26.88
C LEU A 105 4.49 0.39 -28.02
N ILE A 106 3.83 1.09 -28.95
CA ILE A 106 3.18 0.44 -30.10
C ILE A 106 4.21 -0.28 -30.97
N ASN A 107 5.32 0.37 -31.31
CA ASN A 107 6.36 -0.23 -32.15
C ASN A 107 6.99 -1.47 -31.53
N LYS A 108 7.05 -1.53 -30.20
CA LYS A 108 7.64 -2.65 -29.46
C LYS A 108 6.68 -3.81 -29.28
N TYR A 109 5.45 -3.55 -28.83
CA TYR A 109 4.52 -4.59 -28.39
C TYR A 109 3.45 -4.97 -29.42
N PHE A 110 3.16 -4.10 -30.40
CA PHE A 110 2.15 -4.35 -31.45
C PHE A 110 2.77 -4.72 -32.80
N ASN A 111 4.10 -4.75 -32.90
CA ASN A 111 4.79 -5.13 -34.13
C ASN A 111 5.07 -6.63 -34.15
N PRO A 112 4.48 -7.42 -35.07
CA PRO A 112 4.73 -8.86 -35.16
C PRO A 112 6.19 -9.22 -35.45
N LYS A 113 6.99 -8.29 -35.97
CA LYS A 113 8.45 -8.47 -36.18
C LYS A 113 9.25 -8.42 -34.88
N SER A 114 8.65 -7.96 -33.79
CA SER A 114 9.25 -7.92 -32.45
C SER A 114 9.05 -9.28 -31.78
N GLU A 115 9.77 -10.32 -32.22
CA GLU A 115 9.51 -11.70 -31.77
C GLU A 115 9.55 -11.88 -30.24
N GLU A 116 10.39 -11.10 -29.55
CA GLU A 116 10.56 -11.19 -28.09
C GLU A 116 9.48 -10.44 -27.27
N ASP A 117 8.89 -9.39 -27.83
CA ASP A 117 8.00 -8.49 -27.08
C ASP A 117 6.58 -8.43 -27.68
N TYR A 118 6.33 -8.94 -28.89
CA TYR A 118 5.01 -8.91 -29.52
C TYR A 118 3.95 -9.63 -28.68
N VAL A 119 2.88 -8.91 -28.34
CA VAL A 119 1.77 -9.37 -27.50
C VAL A 119 0.62 -9.83 -28.40
N SER A 120 0.55 -11.14 -28.63
CA SER A 120 -0.45 -11.78 -29.49
C SER A 120 -1.87 -11.78 -28.93
N GLU A 121 -2.02 -11.53 -27.63
CA GLU A 121 -3.30 -11.56 -26.92
C GLU A 121 -4.16 -10.32 -27.19
N VAL A 122 -3.57 -9.28 -27.81
CA VAL A 122 -4.28 -8.08 -28.25
C VAL A 122 -4.65 -8.25 -29.73
N GLU A 123 -5.92 -8.04 -30.08
CA GLU A 123 -6.37 -8.14 -31.47
C GLU A 123 -5.82 -7.03 -32.36
N GLU A 124 -5.48 -7.35 -33.62
CA GLU A 124 -4.92 -6.39 -34.60
C GLU A 124 -5.82 -5.16 -34.80
N ALA A 125 -7.14 -5.34 -34.81
CA ALA A 125 -8.09 -4.23 -34.92
C ALA A 125 -8.00 -3.24 -33.76
N MET A 126 -7.73 -3.71 -32.55
CA MET A 126 -7.54 -2.85 -31.38
C MET A 126 -6.17 -2.17 -31.40
N MET A 127 -5.12 -2.87 -31.84
CA MET A 127 -3.80 -2.27 -32.04
C MET A 127 -3.88 -1.09 -33.03
N ALA A 128 -4.56 -1.28 -34.16
CA ALA A 128 -4.77 -0.23 -35.17
C ALA A 128 -5.53 0.97 -34.59
N ARG A 129 -6.61 0.73 -33.84
CA ARG A 129 -7.38 1.79 -33.17
C ARG A 129 -6.53 2.61 -32.20
N CYS A 130 -5.66 1.97 -31.42
CA CYS A 130 -4.74 2.67 -30.52
C CYS A 130 -3.73 3.52 -31.30
N ALA A 131 -3.18 3.01 -32.40
CA ALA A 131 -2.24 3.75 -33.25
C ALA A 131 -2.90 4.98 -33.88
N GLU A 132 -4.12 4.86 -34.39
CA GLU A 132 -4.89 5.98 -34.94
C GLU A 132 -5.20 7.04 -33.87
N ARG A 133 -5.69 6.60 -32.69
CA ARG A 133 -6.01 7.52 -31.59
C ARG A 133 -4.78 8.27 -31.08
N LEU A 134 -3.62 7.62 -31.00
CA LEU A 134 -2.38 8.25 -30.59
C LEU A 134 -1.97 9.40 -31.53
N GLN A 135 -2.30 9.32 -32.83
CA GLN A 135 -2.02 10.40 -33.77
C GLN A 135 -2.85 11.64 -33.48
N LEU A 136 -4.11 11.45 -33.06
CA LEU A 136 -5.04 12.52 -32.71
C LEU A 136 -4.71 13.11 -31.34
N GLU A 137 -4.64 12.26 -30.30
CA GLU A 137 -4.47 12.70 -28.92
C GLU A 137 -3.81 11.62 -28.05
N ALA A 138 -2.73 11.99 -27.37
CA ALA A 138 -2.05 11.16 -26.38
C ALA A 138 -2.74 11.26 -25.01
N CYS A 139 -3.92 10.65 -24.88
CA CYS A 139 -4.65 10.58 -23.61
C CYS A 139 -4.11 9.45 -22.71
N LYS A 140 -4.20 9.62 -21.38
CA LYS A 140 -3.69 8.63 -20.40
C LYS A 140 -4.36 7.25 -20.57
N GLU A 141 -5.65 7.23 -20.87
CA GLU A 141 -6.46 6.01 -20.97
C GLU A 141 -6.35 5.29 -22.33
N LEU A 142 -5.39 5.66 -23.19
CA LEU A 142 -5.27 5.17 -24.56
C LEU A 142 -5.22 3.63 -24.66
N PHE A 143 -4.52 2.98 -23.75
CA PHE A 143 -4.29 1.53 -23.76
C PHE A 143 -5.18 0.77 -22.76
N LYS A 144 -6.18 1.41 -22.16
CA LYS A 144 -7.03 0.81 -21.12
C LYS A 144 -7.68 -0.50 -21.54
N ASP A 145 -8.22 -0.55 -22.76
CA ASP A 145 -8.86 -1.76 -23.28
C ASP A 145 -7.83 -2.89 -23.52
N CYS A 146 -6.62 -2.54 -23.99
CA CYS A 146 -5.51 -3.48 -24.15
C CYS A 146 -5.09 -4.06 -22.81
N THR A 147 -4.89 -3.20 -21.81
CA THR A 147 -4.60 -3.61 -20.43
C THR A 147 -5.68 -4.57 -19.93
N LYS A 148 -6.96 -4.24 -20.10
CA LYS A 148 -8.07 -5.10 -19.66
C LYS A 148 -8.00 -6.49 -20.31
N LEU A 149 -7.81 -6.57 -21.63
CA LEU A 149 -7.71 -7.87 -22.32
C LEU A 149 -6.53 -8.71 -21.83
N ILE A 150 -5.40 -8.08 -21.52
CA ILE A 150 -4.25 -8.80 -20.95
C ILE A 150 -4.55 -9.31 -19.54
N HIS A 151 -5.24 -8.53 -18.71
CA HIS A 151 -5.68 -9.01 -17.40
C HIS A 151 -6.71 -10.15 -17.54
N ASP A 152 -7.65 -10.05 -18.48
CA ASP A 152 -8.63 -11.11 -18.76
C ASP A 152 -7.91 -12.41 -19.16
N TYR A 153 -6.92 -12.35 -20.06
CA TYR A 153 -6.07 -13.49 -20.43
C TYR A 153 -5.33 -14.09 -19.23
N LEU A 154 -4.60 -13.26 -18.48
CA LEU A 154 -3.79 -13.69 -17.33
C LEU A 154 -4.64 -14.30 -16.20
N SER A 155 -5.91 -13.92 -16.10
CA SER A 155 -6.83 -14.36 -15.03
C SER A 155 -7.37 -15.78 -15.18
N VAL A 156 -7.16 -16.42 -16.35
CA VAL A 156 -7.70 -17.76 -16.64
C VAL A 156 -6.62 -18.83 -16.50
N ALA A 157 -6.10 -19.38 -17.61
CA ALA A 157 -5.15 -20.49 -17.57
C ALA A 157 -3.83 -20.12 -16.86
N PRO A 158 -3.20 -18.95 -17.13
CA PRO A 158 -1.97 -18.57 -16.43
C PRO A 158 -2.16 -18.44 -14.91
N PHE A 159 -3.32 -17.99 -14.46
CA PHE A 159 -3.65 -17.92 -13.05
C PHE A 159 -3.86 -19.30 -12.43
N ALA A 160 -4.53 -20.22 -13.12
CA ALA A 160 -4.65 -21.61 -12.67
C ALA A 160 -3.28 -22.27 -12.50
N ASP A 161 -2.40 -22.13 -13.50
CA ASP A 161 -1.03 -22.65 -13.45
C ASP A 161 -0.22 -22.03 -12.30
N TYR A 162 -0.40 -20.74 -12.05
CA TYR A 162 0.21 -20.07 -10.89
C TYR A 162 -0.25 -20.70 -9.57
N LEU A 163 -1.55 -20.96 -9.41
CA LEU A 163 -2.12 -21.56 -8.20
C LEU A 163 -1.58 -22.96 -7.90
N ASP A 164 -1.19 -23.70 -8.95
CA ASP A 164 -0.57 -25.03 -8.84
C ASP A 164 0.97 -24.98 -8.73
N SER A 165 1.57 -23.79 -8.82
CA SER A 165 3.03 -23.60 -8.81
C SER A 165 3.63 -23.47 -7.40
N MET A 166 4.96 -23.59 -7.31
CA MET A 166 5.71 -23.29 -6.09
C MET A 166 5.63 -21.82 -5.64
N TYR A 167 5.28 -20.90 -6.55
CA TYR A 167 5.13 -19.47 -6.21
C TYR A 167 3.89 -19.24 -5.36
N TYR A 168 2.78 -19.94 -5.65
CA TYR A 168 1.61 -19.90 -4.79
C TYR A 168 1.86 -20.57 -3.44
N ASN A 169 2.62 -21.67 -3.40
CA ASN A 169 3.09 -22.26 -2.14
C ASN A 169 3.87 -21.24 -1.29
N ARG A 170 4.75 -20.46 -1.92
CA ARG A 170 5.46 -19.37 -1.25
C ARG A 170 4.53 -18.24 -0.81
N PHE A 171 3.51 -17.90 -1.61
CA PHE A 171 2.49 -16.92 -1.22
C PHE A 171 1.75 -17.36 0.04
N LEU A 172 1.36 -18.62 0.14
CA LEU A 172 0.67 -19.15 1.33
C LEU A 172 1.57 -19.10 2.59
N GLN A 173 2.87 -19.34 2.47
CA GLN A 173 3.81 -19.16 3.60
C GLN A 173 3.87 -17.69 4.07
N TRP A 174 3.83 -16.73 3.15
CA TRP A 174 3.71 -15.31 3.48
C TRP A 174 2.36 -14.97 4.12
N LYS A 175 1.28 -15.53 3.59
CA LYS A 175 -0.07 -15.36 4.14
C LYS A 175 -0.17 -15.93 5.56
N TRP A 176 0.48 -17.05 5.81
CA TRP A 176 0.58 -17.64 7.15
C TRP A 176 1.29 -16.71 8.14
N LEU A 177 2.40 -16.08 7.73
CA LEU A 177 3.10 -15.09 8.56
C LEU A 177 2.24 -13.85 8.84
N GLU A 178 1.48 -13.37 7.86
CA GLU A 178 0.53 -12.26 8.02
C GLU A 178 -0.55 -12.57 9.06
N ARG A 179 -1.02 -13.82 9.12
CA ARG A 179 -2.10 -14.28 10.01
C ARG A 179 -1.65 -14.60 11.44
N GLN A 180 -0.35 -14.49 11.74
CA GLN A 180 0.14 -14.76 13.10
C GLN A 180 -0.40 -13.74 14.12
N PRO A 181 -0.64 -14.17 15.38
CA PRO A 181 -1.17 -13.27 16.41
C PRO A 181 -0.29 -12.03 16.63
N VAL A 182 -0.92 -10.86 16.60
CA VAL A 182 -0.26 -9.58 16.88
C VAL A 182 -0.49 -9.24 18.35
N THR A 183 0.59 -8.94 19.07
CA THR A 183 0.52 -8.56 20.49
C THR A 183 1.39 -7.34 20.76
N LYS A 184 1.35 -6.82 21.99
CA LYS A 184 2.28 -5.77 22.43
C LYS A 184 3.76 -6.12 22.17
N ASN A 185 4.10 -7.41 22.15
CA ASN A 185 5.47 -7.89 21.97
C ASN A 185 5.96 -7.79 20.52
N THR A 186 5.06 -7.55 19.56
CA THR A 186 5.39 -7.31 18.15
C THR A 186 6.10 -5.96 17.97
N PHE A 187 5.87 -5.00 18.87
CA PHE A 187 6.29 -3.61 18.73
C PHE A 187 7.30 -3.18 19.81
N ARG A 188 8.15 -2.21 19.47
CA ARG A 188 8.83 -1.34 20.44
C ARG A 188 8.06 -0.03 20.53
N GLN A 189 7.81 0.45 21.74
CA GLN A 189 7.12 1.72 21.97
C GLN A 189 8.15 2.86 22.16
N TYR A 190 7.79 4.04 21.70
CA TYR A 190 8.57 5.28 21.83
C TYR A 190 7.68 6.36 22.47
N ARG A 191 8.10 7.63 22.41
CA ARG A 191 7.38 8.75 23.02
C ARG A 191 5.96 8.92 22.49
N VAL A 192 5.13 9.55 23.31
CA VAL A 192 3.81 10.07 22.93
C VAL A 192 3.99 11.21 21.91
N LEU A 193 3.21 11.15 20.84
CA LEU A 193 3.15 12.15 19.77
C LEU A 193 1.97 13.11 19.97
N GLY A 194 0.88 12.63 20.56
CA GLY A 194 -0.31 13.43 20.82
C GLY A 194 -1.28 12.74 21.77
N LYS A 195 -2.21 13.51 22.33
CA LYS A 195 -3.29 13.00 23.19
C LYS A 195 -4.63 13.28 22.53
N GLY A 196 -5.51 12.27 22.53
CA GLY A 196 -6.85 12.35 21.95
C GLY A 196 -7.94 12.03 22.97
N GLY A 197 -9.21 12.04 22.51
CA GLY A 197 -10.37 11.87 23.39
C GLY A 197 -10.39 10.55 24.18
N PHE A 198 -9.93 9.46 23.58
CA PHE A 198 -9.94 8.11 24.17
C PHE A 198 -8.58 7.63 24.70
N GLY A 199 -7.51 8.40 24.56
CA GLY A 199 -6.19 7.98 24.98
C GLY A 199 -5.08 8.78 24.31
N GLU A 200 -4.02 8.10 23.88
CA GLU A 200 -2.81 8.72 23.35
C GLU A 200 -2.38 8.07 22.03
N VAL A 201 -1.60 8.81 21.25
CA VAL A 201 -0.89 8.30 20.08
C VAL A 201 0.59 8.31 20.42
N CYS A 202 1.26 7.17 20.32
CA CYS A 202 2.72 7.08 20.51
C CYS A 202 3.40 6.56 19.25
N ALA A 203 4.66 6.90 19.04
CA ALA A 203 5.45 6.25 18.00
C ALA A 203 5.75 4.80 18.40
N CYS A 204 5.77 3.89 17.42
CA CYS A 204 6.13 2.49 17.62
C CYS A 204 6.92 1.94 16.43
N GLN A 205 7.62 0.82 16.63
CA GLN A 205 8.39 0.15 15.59
C GLN A 205 8.12 -1.35 15.61
N VAL A 206 7.85 -1.94 14.44
CA VAL A 206 7.74 -3.39 14.31
C VAL A 206 9.12 -4.02 14.52
N ARG A 207 9.25 -4.90 15.52
CA ARG A 207 10.56 -5.47 15.90
C ARG A 207 11.21 -6.27 14.78
N ALA A 208 10.42 -7.01 14.02
CA ALA A 208 10.91 -7.89 12.96
C ALA A 208 11.39 -7.12 11.73
N THR A 209 10.67 -6.07 11.32
CA THR A 209 10.94 -5.34 10.06
C THR A 209 11.71 -4.04 10.26
N GLY A 210 11.67 -3.45 11.46
CA GLY A 210 12.26 -2.14 11.75
C GLY A 210 11.39 -0.95 11.30
N LYS A 211 10.23 -1.19 10.67
CA LYS A 211 9.36 -0.14 10.16
C LYS A 211 8.66 0.62 11.28
N MET A 212 8.66 1.94 11.18
CA MET A 212 8.06 2.88 12.13
C MET A 212 6.57 3.10 11.81
N TYR A 213 5.76 3.25 12.86
CA TYR A 213 4.32 3.48 12.81
C TYR A 213 3.87 4.38 13.97
N ALA A 214 2.66 4.91 13.88
CA ALA A 214 1.94 5.50 15.01
C ALA A 214 1.04 4.43 15.65
N CYS A 215 0.96 4.40 16.97
CA CYS A 215 0.08 3.52 17.72
C CYS A 215 -0.94 4.36 18.47
N LYS A 216 -2.17 4.42 17.94
CA LYS A 216 -3.32 5.07 18.57
C LYS A 216 -3.90 4.10 19.59
N LYS A 217 -3.74 4.41 20.88
CA LYS A 217 -4.27 3.62 21.99
C LYS A 217 -5.59 4.22 22.46
N LEU A 218 -6.63 3.41 22.45
CA LEU A 218 -7.97 3.74 22.93
C LEU A 218 -8.20 2.99 24.25
N GLU A 219 -8.22 3.70 25.38
CA GLU A 219 -8.40 3.10 26.71
C GLU A 219 -9.80 2.46 26.83
N LYS A 220 -9.86 1.15 27.10
CA LYS A 220 -11.12 0.38 27.17
C LYS A 220 -12.09 0.97 28.18
N LYS A 221 -11.58 1.42 29.34
CA LYS A 221 -12.37 2.09 30.38
C LYS A 221 -12.99 3.40 29.88
N ARG A 222 -12.25 4.21 29.10
CA ARG A 222 -12.76 5.47 28.54
C ARG A 222 -13.78 5.24 27.43
N ILE A 223 -13.56 4.25 26.57
CA ILE A 223 -14.51 3.83 25.55
C ILE A 223 -15.85 3.49 26.21
N LYS A 224 -15.84 2.57 27.18
CA LYS A 224 -17.05 2.14 27.90
C LYS A 224 -17.74 3.31 28.61
N LYS A 225 -16.98 4.16 29.31
CA LYS A 225 -17.53 5.34 30.02
C LYS A 225 -18.27 6.29 29.09
N ARG A 226 -17.83 6.45 27.84
CA ARG A 226 -18.41 7.37 26.85
C ARG A 226 -19.31 6.67 25.83
N LYS A 227 -19.57 5.37 25.98
CA LYS A 227 -20.33 4.55 25.02
C LYS A 227 -19.78 4.68 23.57
N GLY A 228 -18.45 4.67 23.46
CA GLY A 228 -17.72 4.92 22.20
C GLY A 228 -17.39 3.68 21.38
N GLU A 229 -18.00 2.53 21.66
CA GLU A 229 -17.67 1.23 21.05
C GLU A 229 -17.89 1.25 19.54
N SER A 230 -19.05 1.74 19.09
CA SER A 230 -19.38 1.84 17.66
C SER A 230 -18.45 2.79 16.92
N MET A 231 -18.07 3.91 17.55
CA MET A 231 -17.14 4.88 16.98
C MET A 231 -15.75 4.27 16.77
N ALA A 232 -15.23 3.54 17.76
CA ALA A 232 -13.93 2.89 17.67
C ALA A 232 -13.91 1.76 16.61
N LEU A 233 -14.99 0.97 16.53
CA LEU A 233 -15.12 -0.08 15.53
C LEU A 233 -15.25 0.49 14.11
N ASN A 234 -16.07 1.53 13.94
CA ASN A 234 -16.27 2.20 12.66
C ASN A 234 -14.97 2.82 12.13
N GLU A 235 -14.17 3.46 12.99
CA GLU A 235 -12.85 3.96 12.62
C GLU A 235 -11.95 2.83 12.12
N LYS A 236 -11.89 1.69 12.84
CA LYS A 236 -11.09 0.53 12.42
C LYS A 236 -11.54 -0.03 11.06
N GLN A 237 -12.84 -0.18 10.85
CA GLN A 237 -13.40 -0.78 9.62
C GLN A 237 -13.18 0.10 8.40
N ILE A 238 -13.33 1.43 8.55
CA ILE A 238 -13.03 2.38 7.48
C ILE A 238 -11.54 2.34 7.13
N LEU A 239 -10.65 2.41 8.12
CA LEU A 239 -9.20 2.41 7.87
C LEU A 239 -8.67 1.07 7.33
N GLU A 240 -9.35 -0.04 7.60
CA GLU A 240 -9.04 -1.35 7.01
C GLU A 240 -9.46 -1.44 5.54
N LYS A 241 -10.58 -0.81 5.17
CA LYS A 241 -11.11 -0.84 3.81
C LYS A 241 -10.38 0.12 2.87
N VAL A 242 -10.00 1.30 3.37
CA VAL A 242 -9.45 2.38 2.55
C VAL A 242 -7.96 2.14 2.26
N ASN A 243 -7.60 2.08 0.98
CA ASN A 243 -6.22 2.06 0.50
C ASN A 243 -5.95 3.28 -0.38
N SER A 244 -5.66 4.41 0.25
CA SER A 244 -5.34 5.69 -0.42
C SER A 244 -3.98 6.20 0.04
N ARG A 245 -3.26 6.90 -0.85
CA ARG A 245 -2.02 7.61 -0.50
C ARG A 245 -2.26 8.79 0.44
N PHE A 246 -3.46 9.37 0.38
CA PHE A 246 -3.83 10.60 1.07
C PHE A 246 -4.66 10.34 2.35
N VAL A 247 -4.89 9.08 2.69
CA VAL A 247 -5.52 8.65 3.95
C VAL A 247 -4.54 7.76 4.70
N VAL A 248 -4.38 7.99 6.01
CA VAL A 248 -3.53 7.15 6.85
C VAL A 248 -4.00 5.69 6.80
N SER A 249 -3.09 4.77 6.51
CA SER A 249 -3.42 3.35 6.39
C SER A 249 -3.32 2.66 7.75
N LEU A 250 -4.24 1.73 8.02
CA LEU A 250 -4.15 0.79 9.14
C LEU A 250 -3.28 -0.41 8.76
N ALA A 251 -2.23 -0.67 9.54
CA ALA A 251 -1.39 -1.85 9.35
C ALA A 251 -1.69 -2.99 10.33
N TYR A 252 -2.08 -2.66 11.56
CA TYR A 252 -2.43 -3.65 12.58
C TYR A 252 -3.52 -3.14 13.51
N ALA A 253 -4.41 -4.03 13.94
CA ALA A 253 -5.30 -3.82 15.07
C ALA A 253 -5.04 -4.93 16.10
N TYR A 254 -4.84 -4.57 17.37
CA TYR A 254 -4.64 -5.53 18.45
C TYR A 254 -5.14 -4.95 19.78
N GLU A 255 -5.27 -5.81 20.79
CA GLU A 255 -5.65 -5.37 22.13
C GLU A 255 -4.53 -5.60 23.15
N THR A 256 -4.64 -4.87 24.26
CA THR A 256 -3.87 -5.07 25.47
C THR A 256 -4.83 -5.24 26.65
N LYS A 257 -4.28 -5.41 27.86
CA LYS A 257 -5.08 -5.45 29.09
C LYS A 257 -6.02 -4.23 29.20
N ASP A 258 -5.52 -3.04 28.88
CA ASP A 258 -6.21 -1.78 29.19
C ASP A 258 -6.66 -0.97 27.97
N ALA A 259 -6.19 -1.29 26.75
CA ALA A 259 -6.46 -0.51 25.55
C ALA A 259 -6.68 -1.36 24.28
N LEU A 260 -7.44 -0.82 23.34
CA LEU A 260 -7.44 -1.21 21.93
C LEU A 260 -6.39 -0.37 21.18
N CYS A 261 -5.64 -0.98 20.27
CA CYS A 261 -4.53 -0.33 19.58
C CYS A 261 -4.73 -0.40 18.06
N LEU A 262 -4.68 0.77 17.41
CA LEU A 262 -4.62 0.89 15.96
C LEU A 262 -3.21 1.35 15.56
N VAL A 263 -2.53 0.55 14.73
CA VAL A 263 -1.18 0.84 14.24
C VAL A 263 -1.28 1.44 12.85
N LEU A 264 -0.99 2.73 12.74
CA LEU A 264 -1.26 3.58 11.60
C LEU A 264 0.03 4.09 10.96
N THR A 265 -0.06 4.53 9.70
CA THR A 265 1.02 5.30 9.04
C THR A 265 1.53 6.41 9.96
N LEU A 266 2.85 6.47 10.15
CA LEU A 266 3.49 7.51 10.97
C LEU A 266 3.66 8.80 10.16
N MET A 267 2.87 9.82 10.49
CA MET A 267 2.99 11.16 9.92
C MET A 267 3.95 12.02 10.75
N ASN A 268 5.19 12.14 10.29
CA ASN A 268 6.25 12.81 11.06
C ASN A 268 6.17 14.35 11.06
N GLY A 269 5.35 14.93 10.18
CA GLY A 269 5.26 16.38 9.98
C GLY A 269 4.44 17.11 11.06
N GLY A 270 3.68 16.40 11.90
CA GLY A 270 2.68 17.04 12.76
C GLY A 270 1.36 17.31 12.03
N ASP A 271 0.46 18.05 12.67
CA ASP A 271 -0.86 18.45 12.12
C ASP A 271 -0.83 19.85 11.48
N LEU A 272 -1.79 20.14 10.62
CA LEU A 272 -1.84 21.42 9.91
C LEU A 272 -2.11 22.58 10.88
N LYS A 273 -2.87 22.36 11.95
CA LYS A 273 -3.06 23.35 13.02
C LYS A 273 -1.71 23.85 13.56
N PHE A 274 -0.76 22.97 13.85
CA PHE A 274 0.58 23.38 14.28
C PHE A 274 1.30 24.23 13.22
N HIS A 275 1.26 23.80 11.96
CA HIS A 275 1.92 24.53 10.87
C HIS A 275 1.29 25.90 10.60
N ILE A 276 -0.03 26.05 10.77
CA ILE A 276 -0.75 27.31 10.53
C ILE A 276 -0.51 28.31 11.65
N TYR A 277 -0.49 27.87 12.92
CA TYR A 277 -0.51 28.78 14.07
C TYR A 277 0.80 28.89 14.83
N HIS A 278 1.74 27.96 14.63
CA HIS A 278 2.96 27.86 15.45
C HIS A 278 4.26 27.85 14.64
N MET A 279 4.21 27.98 13.32
CA MET A 279 5.40 28.10 12.46
C MET A 279 5.51 29.49 11.84
N GLY A 280 6.06 30.44 12.61
CA GLY A 280 6.30 31.80 12.13
C GLY A 280 5.02 32.62 12.05
N GLU A 281 4.84 33.36 10.94
CA GLU A 281 3.61 34.12 10.67
C GLU A 281 2.45 33.17 10.39
N ALA A 282 1.25 33.57 10.83
CA ALA A 282 0.08 32.70 10.74
C ALA A 282 -0.38 32.51 9.29
N GLY A 283 -0.66 31.25 8.92
CA GLY A 283 -1.13 30.88 7.58
C GLY A 283 -0.03 30.31 6.66
N PHE A 284 -0.38 30.13 5.39
CA PHE A 284 0.54 29.65 4.35
C PHE A 284 0.51 30.60 3.16
N ASP A 285 1.58 30.62 2.38
CA ASP A 285 1.53 31.16 1.02
C ASP A 285 0.55 30.37 0.14
N GLU A 286 0.05 31.02 -0.91
CA GLU A 286 -0.96 30.44 -1.79
C GLU A 286 -0.50 29.13 -2.44
N THR A 287 0.76 29.05 -2.87
CA THR A 287 1.31 27.86 -3.53
C THR A 287 1.26 26.65 -2.59
N ARG A 288 1.68 26.83 -1.33
CA ARG A 288 1.62 25.79 -0.30
C ARG A 288 0.18 25.41 0.07
N ALA A 289 -0.72 26.39 0.19
CA ALA A 289 -2.12 26.13 0.50
C ALA A 289 -2.83 25.33 -0.62
N VAL A 290 -2.63 25.73 -1.88
CA VAL A 290 -3.16 25.03 -3.06
C VAL A 290 -2.64 23.60 -3.12
N PHE A 291 -1.35 23.38 -2.86
CA PHE A 291 -0.77 22.04 -2.85
C PHE A 291 -1.46 21.11 -1.85
N TYR A 292 -1.63 21.55 -0.58
CA TYR A 292 -2.35 20.74 0.41
C TYR A 292 -3.82 20.55 0.05
N ALA A 293 -4.49 21.58 -0.47
CA ALA A 293 -5.87 21.47 -0.91
C ALA A 293 -6.04 20.43 -2.03
N ALA A 294 -5.09 20.37 -2.97
CA ALA A 294 -5.08 19.37 -4.04
C ALA A 294 -4.92 17.94 -3.48
N GLU A 295 -3.97 17.70 -2.56
CA GLU A 295 -3.81 16.39 -1.92
C GLU A 295 -5.02 15.98 -1.07
N ILE A 296 -5.61 16.93 -0.32
CA ILE A 296 -6.83 16.71 0.46
C ILE A 296 -8.00 16.36 -0.48
N CYS A 297 -8.10 17.05 -1.63
CA CYS A 297 -9.11 16.78 -2.63
C CYS A 297 -9.03 15.33 -3.12
N CYS A 298 -7.83 14.84 -3.46
CA CYS A 298 -7.62 13.44 -3.84
C CYS A 298 -7.99 12.47 -2.71
N GLY A 299 -7.66 12.79 -1.45
CA GLY A 299 -8.06 11.96 -0.30
C GLY A 299 -9.58 11.88 -0.11
N LEU A 300 -10.29 12.99 -0.30
CA LEU A 300 -11.76 12.99 -0.29
C LEU A 300 -12.35 12.23 -1.48
N GLU A 301 -11.77 12.38 -2.67
CA GLU A 301 -12.16 11.63 -3.85
C GLU A 301 -12.08 10.12 -3.61
N ASP A 302 -10.96 9.65 -3.06
CA ASP A 302 -10.75 8.23 -2.74
C ASP A 302 -11.77 7.70 -1.71
N LEU A 303 -12.08 8.48 -0.68
CA LEU A 303 -13.13 8.13 0.29
C LEU A 303 -14.52 8.08 -0.36
N HIS A 304 -14.84 9.06 -1.20
CA HIS A 304 -16.12 9.13 -1.90
C HIS A 304 -16.29 7.98 -2.91
N ARG A 305 -15.21 7.55 -3.57
CA ARG A 305 -15.19 6.36 -4.45
C ARG A 305 -15.59 5.09 -3.70
N GLU A 306 -15.21 5.01 -2.42
CA GLU A 306 -15.61 3.93 -1.49
C GLU A 306 -16.96 4.15 -0.80
N ARG A 307 -17.73 5.16 -1.23
CA ARG A 307 -19.03 5.58 -0.66
C ARG A 307 -18.94 6.01 0.82
N ILE A 308 -17.81 6.58 1.23
CA ILE A 308 -17.57 7.07 2.59
C ILE A 308 -17.49 8.59 2.60
N VAL A 309 -18.26 9.24 3.49
CA VAL A 309 -18.15 10.69 3.76
C VAL A 309 -17.36 10.93 5.06
N TYR A 310 -16.31 11.75 5.01
CA TYR A 310 -15.38 11.93 6.13
C TYR A 310 -16.00 12.65 7.34
N ARG A 311 -16.75 13.73 7.10
CA ARG A 311 -17.49 14.54 8.11
C ARG A 311 -16.68 15.20 9.23
N ASP A 312 -15.35 15.13 9.21
CA ASP A 312 -14.49 15.76 10.23
C ASP A 312 -13.22 16.39 9.62
N LEU A 313 -13.35 17.03 8.44
CA LEU A 313 -12.25 17.75 7.80
C LEU A 313 -11.95 19.05 8.55
N LYS A 314 -10.71 19.18 9.04
CA LYS A 314 -10.22 20.32 9.82
C LYS A 314 -8.68 20.36 9.87
N PRO A 315 -8.08 21.51 10.24
CA PRO A 315 -6.64 21.64 10.47
C PRO A 315 -6.08 20.79 11.60
#